data_AF-A0A6V7IIA9-F1
#
_entry.id   AF-A0A6V7IIA9-F1
#
_cell.length_a   1.000
_cell.length_b   1.000
_cell.length_c   1.000
_cell.angle_alpha   90.00
_cell.angle_beta   90.00
_cell.angle_gamma   90.00
#
_symmetry.space_group_name_H-M   'P 1'
#
loop_
_entity.id
_entity.type
_entity.pdbx_description
1 polymer ?
#
loop_
_entity_poly.entity_id
_entity_poly.type
_entity_poly.pdbx_seq_one_letter_code
_entity_poly.pdbx_strand_id
1 'polypeptide(L)' 'TFCTLDICISRLEDTGTVDIRGTVEKIRAQRAYSIQMPDQYVFCHRALAEYAVSRGMLSQQHLAMLPPPIEEDSD' A
#
# COMPACT_ATOMS: atom_id res chain seq x y z
N THR A 1 -1.02 5.50 -7.33
CA THR A 1 -1.36 4.15 -6.84
C THR A 1 -0.43 3.11 -7.43
N PHE A 2 -0.46 2.85 -8.74
CA PHE A 2 0.40 1.82 -9.37
C PHE A 2 1.90 1.99 -9.08
N CYS A 3 2.49 3.14 -9.41
CA CYS A 3 3.92 3.39 -9.16
C CYS A 3 4.31 3.27 -7.69
N THR A 4 3.43 3.67 -6.77
CA THR A 4 3.65 3.53 -5.33
C THR A 4 3.72 2.06 -4.93
N LEU A 5 2.79 1.25 -5.41
CA LEU A 5 2.77 -0.18 -5.14
C LEU A 5 4.00 -0.89 -5.72
N ASP A 6 4.33 -0.61 -6.97
CA ASP A 6 5.48 -1.20 -7.66
C ASP A 6 6.80 -0.94 -6.90
N ILE A 7 7.07 0.32 -6.55
CA ILE A 7 8.25 0.70 -5.76
C ILE A 7 8.24 0.02 -4.38
N CYS A 8 7.09 -0.01 -3.72
CA CYS A 8 6.97 -0.61 -2.39
C CYS A 8 7.15 -2.14 -2.40
N ILE A 9 6.64 -2.83 -3.43
CA ILE A 9 6.79 -4.28 -3.60
C ILE A 9 8.25 -4.62 -3.83
N SER A 10 8.90 -3.96 -4.81
CA SER A 10 10.33 -4.19 -5.08
C SER A 10 11.18 -3.97 -3.83
N ARG A 11 10.93 -2.88 -3.09
CA ARG A 11 11.67 -2.59 -1.86
C ARG A 11 11.41 -3.62 -0.74
N LEU A 12 10.18 -4.10 -0.63
CA LEU A 12 9.83 -5.13 0.34
C LEU A 12 10.54 -6.46 0.02
N GLU A 13 10.60 -6.85 -1.25
CA GLU A 13 11.32 -8.05 -1.68
C GLU A 13 12.83 -7.94 -1.44
N ASP A 14 13.42 -6.78 -1.72
CA ASP A 14 14.86 -6.57 -1.62
C ASP A 14 15.34 -6.42 -0.16
N THR A 15 14.55 -5.76 0.69
CA THR A 15 15.01 -5.32 2.02
C THR A 15 14.21 -5.91 3.18
N GLY A 16 13.08 -6.57 2.91
CA GLY A 16 12.13 -7.02 3.93
C GLY A 16 11.39 -5.87 4.64
N THR A 17 11.57 -4.62 4.19
CA THR A 17 10.98 -3.43 4.82
C THR A 17 10.40 -2.48 3.79
N VAL A 18 9.44 -1.65 4.20
CA VAL A 18 8.79 -0.69 3.31
C VAL A 18 8.32 0.55 4.06
N ASP A 19 8.32 1.69 3.36
CA ASP A 19 7.79 2.96 3.85
C ASP A 19 6.87 3.57 2.79
N ILE A 20 5.58 3.28 2.89
CA ILE A 20 4.57 3.77 1.94
C ILE A 20 4.45 5.29 2.02
N ARG A 21 4.50 5.88 3.22
CA ARG A 21 4.37 7.34 3.40
C ARG A 21 5.51 8.07 2.70
N GLY A 22 6.76 7.68 2.99
CA GLY A 22 7.93 8.26 2.35
C GLY A 22 7.95 8.05 0.83
N THR A 23 7.43 6.92 0.36
CA THR A 23 7.28 6.65 -1.08
C THR A 23 6.27 7.59 -1.73
N VAL A 24 5.10 7.80 -1.10
CA VAL A 24 4.08 8.74 -1.58
C VAL A 24 4.60 10.18 -1.57
N GLU A 25 5.29 10.61 -0.51
CA GLU A 25 5.91 11.93 -0.42
C GLU A 25 6.91 12.16 -1.57
N LYS A 26 7.79 11.18 -1.84
CA LYS A 26 8.75 11.26 -2.96
C LYS A 26 8.07 11.32 -4.32
N ILE A 27 7.03 10.50 -4.54
CA ILE A 27 6.28 10.54 -5.81
C ILE A 27 5.58 11.90 -5.97
N ARG A 28 4.97 12.44 -4.90
CA ARG A 28 4.30 13.75 -4.93
C ARG A 28 5.28 14.89 -5.23
N ALA A 29 6.53 14.79 -4.80
CA ALA A 29 7.57 15.77 -5.13
C ALA A 29 7.91 15.80 -6.63
N GLN A 30 7.78 14.67 -7.35
CA GLN A 30 8.02 14.59 -8.80
C GLN A 30 6.75 14.81 -9.63
N ARG A 31 5.59 14.38 -9.11
CA ARG A 31 4.28 14.51 -9.74
C ARG A 31 3.23 14.80 -8.68
N ALA A 32 2.86 16.07 -8.58
CA ALA A 32 1.83 16.53 -7.66
C ALA A 32 0.51 15.75 -7.81
N TYR A 33 -0.27 15.70 -6.73
CA TYR A 33 -1.56 15.01 -6.64
C TYR A 33 -1.51 13.49 -6.86
N SER A 34 -0.32 12.88 -6.87
CA SER A 34 -0.20 11.43 -6.81
C SER A 34 -0.76 10.88 -5.48
N ILE A 35 -1.72 9.94 -5.58
CA ILE A 35 -2.52 9.41 -4.46
C ILE A 35 -3.24 10.53 -3.73
N GLN A 36 -4.32 11.04 -4.32
CA GLN A 36 -5.07 12.17 -3.74
C GLN A 36 -6.14 11.70 -2.76
N MET A 37 -6.83 10.62 -3.09
CA MET A 37 -7.95 10.12 -2.28
C MET A 37 -7.41 9.29 -1.10
N PRO A 38 -7.92 9.50 0.13
CA PRO A 38 -7.55 8.70 1.30
C PRO A 38 -7.65 7.20 1.02
N ASP A 39 -8.67 6.79 0.29
CA ASP A 39 -8.97 5.39 -0.01
C ASP A 39 -7.88 4.76 -0.88
N GLN A 40 -7.29 5.52 -1.80
CA GLN A 40 -6.14 5.06 -2.59
C GLN A 40 -4.88 4.89 -1.73
N TYR A 41 -4.73 5.69 -0.67
CA TYR A 41 -3.63 5.56 0.27
C TYR A 41 -3.81 4.29 1.13
N VAL A 42 -5.01 4.10 1.69
CA VAL A 42 -5.38 2.89 2.44
C VAL A 42 -5.23 1.64 1.56
N PHE A 43 -5.68 1.70 0.32
CA PHE A 43 -5.51 0.63 -0.67
C PHE A 43 -4.04 0.24 -0.84
N CYS A 44 -3.11 1.20 -0.88
CA CYS A 44 -1.69 0.88 -1.02
C CYS A 44 -1.14 0.08 0.17
N HIS A 45 -1.59 0.40 1.40
CA HIS A 45 -1.22 -0.37 2.61
C HIS A 45 -1.80 -1.77 2.58
N ARG A 46 -3.09 -1.89 2.27
CA ARG A 46 -3.79 -3.18 2.23
C ARG A 46 -3.24 -4.09 1.14
N ALA A 47 -3.12 -3.61 -0.09
CA ALA A 47 -2.60 -4.40 -1.20
C ALA A 47 -1.16 -4.89 -0.93
N LEU A 48 -0.31 -4.08 -0.29
CA LEU A 48 1.04 -4.49 0.07
C LEU A 48 1.06 -5.53 1.21
N ALA A 49 0.17 -5.40 2.19
CA ALA A 49 0.02 -6.40 3.25
C ALA A 49 -0.48 -7.74 2.70
N GLU A 50 -1.48 -7.71 1.80
CA GLU A 50 -1.99 -8.91 1.09
C GLU A 50 -0.89 -9.57 0.26
N TYR A 51 -0.09 -8.76 -0.44
CA TYR A 51 1.10 -9.25 -1.14
C TYR A 51 2.08 -9.97 -0.19
N ALA A 52 2.45 -9.33 0.92
CA ALA A 52 3.36 -9.88 1.91
C ALA A 52 2.85 -11.23 2.48
N VAL A 53 1.55 -11.32 2.76
CA VAL A 53 0.90 -12.57 3.18
C VAL A 53 1.01 -13.64 2.10
N SER A 54 0.70 -13.32 0.84
CA SER A 54 0.77 -14.29 -0.27
C SER A 54 2.17 -14.86 -0.49
N ARG A 55 3.20 -14.09 -0.10
CA ARG A 55 4.61 -14.48 -0.18
C ARG A 55 5.15 -15.11 1.10
N GLY A 56 4.30 -15.30 2.12
CA GLY A 56 4.68 -15.87 3.42
C GLY A 56 5.55 -14.95 4.29
N MET A 57 5.63 -13.66 3.95
CA MET A 57 6.39 -12.64 4.69
C MET A 57 5.62 -12.10 5.90
N LEU A 58 4.29 -12.24 5.90
CA LEU A 58 3.38 -11.74 6.93
C LEU A 58 2.34 -12.83 7.28
N SER A 59 1.88 -12.87 8.53
CA SER A 59 0.78 -13.75 8.92
C SER A 59 -0.58 -13.15 8.51
N GLN A 60 -1.57 -14.01 8.25
CA GLN A 60 -2.95 -13.60 7.95
C GLN A 60 -3.57 -12.75 9.08
N GLN A 61 -3.14 -12.96 10.32
CA GLN A 61 -3.63 -12.21 11.48
C GLN A 61 -3.34 -10.72 11.37
N HIS A 62 -2.19 -10.34 10.80
CA HIS A 62 -1.84 -8.94 10.60
C HIS A 62 -2.73 -8.26 9.55
N LEU A 63 -3.21 -9.00 8.54
CA LEU A 63 -4.16 -8.47 7.56
C LEU A 63 -5.52 -8.15 8.21
N ALA A 64 -5.95 -8.96 9.18
CA ALA A 64 -7.19 -8.74 9.92
C ALA A 64 -7.16 -7.51 10.84
N MET A 65 -5.96 -6.98 11.15
CA MET A 65 -5.80 -5.74 11.91
C MET A 65 -5.95 -4.48 11.06
N LEU A 66 -5.93 -4.60 9.73
CA LEU A 66 -6.17 -3.47 8.85
C LEU A 66 -7.66 -3.13 8.78
N PRO A 67 -8.00 -1.85 8.52
CA PRO A 67 -9.37 -1.47 8.23
C PRO A 67 -9.98 -2.37 7.14
N PRO A 68 -11.29 -2.64 7.21
CA PRO A 68 -11.98 -3.29 6.10
C PRO A 68 -11.79 -2.45 4.83
N PRO A 69 -11.85 -3.07 3.64
CA PRO A 69 -11.99 -2.32 2.40
C PRO A 69 -13.14 -1.33 2.55
N ILE A 70 -12.94 -0.11 2.07
CA ILE A 70 -14.03 0.86 1.99
C ILE A 70 -14.93 0.32 0.87
N GLU A 71 -16.05 -0.28 1.27
CA GLU A 71 -17.12 -0.61 0.34
C GLU A 71 -17.71 0.73 -0.08
N GLU A 72 -17.63 1.05 -1.38
CA GLU A 72 -18.38 2.19 -1.93
C GLU A 72 -19.86 1.88 -1.70
N ASP A 73 -20.49 2.56 -0.75
CA ASP A 73 -21.95 2.63 -0.66
C ASP A 73 -22.43 3.06 -2.05
N SER A 74 -22.96 2.08 -2.78
CA SER A 74 -23.41 2.23 -4.14
C SER A 74 -24.78 2.90 -4.07
N ASP A 75 -24.82 4.23 -4.03
CA ASP A 75 -26.03 5.02 -4.29
C ASP A 75 -26.32 5.09 -5.80
#